data_AF-A0AAD2SL49-F1
#
_entry.id   AF-A0AAD2SL49-F1
#
_cell.length_a   1.000
_cell.length_b   1.000
_cell.length_c   1.000
_cell.angle_alpha   90.00
_cell.angle_beta   90.00
_cell.angle_gamma   90.00
#
_symmetry.space_group_name_H-M   'P 1'
#
loop_
_entity.id
_entity.type
_entity.pdbx_description
1 polymer ?
#
loop_
_entity_poly.entity_id
_entity_poly.type
_entity_poly.pdbx_seq_one_letter_code
_entity_poly.pdbx_strand_id
1 'polypeptide(L)'
;QCASKPSPMLQKTIFEYFSNAHVPPIKAKNGTTFRTICHDCNSQLLGSMDAEIGRVTSEFIKKLNDYFAGKFFYHNYISFEFDAYKFLRAMIGHLLAATSVKDCMLPIVDSPFYTPLRSFVLGKNLDIDTTHNIYYWFYPFKRQITAQSVGFFNDGHFCICSCLHFFPISFMVTLKEQGTYPVHATEMKLSDNYLHFNMTTANIDYASFPFVSLKGNQMSMLSSGHTCVSYTK
;
A
#
# COMPACT_ATOMS: atom_id res chain seq x y z
N GLN A 1 24.17 7.49 -0.48
CA GLN A 1 23.73 8.83 -0.92
C GLN A 1 22.30 8.69 -1.44
N CYS A 2 21.31 9.34 -0.81
CA CYS A 2 19.92 9.29 -1.26
C CYS A 2 19.77 9.85 -2.67
N ALA A 3 19.23 9.04 -3.58
CA ALA A 3 18.91 9.46 -4.93
C ALA A 3 17.74 10.45 -4.90
N SER A 4 17.97 11.65 -5.43
CA SER A 4 17.05 12.79 -5.60
C SER A 4 16.75 13.62 -4.34
N LYS A 5 16.94 14.95 -4.47
CA LYS A 5 16.38 15.94 -3.53
C LYS A 5 14.85 15.74 -3.51
N PRO A 6 14.22 15.67 -2.33
CA PRO A 6 12.78 15.45 -2.28
C PRO A 6 12.08 16.63 -2.95
N SER A 7 11.33 16.34 -4.01
CA SER A 7 10.55 17.31 -4.75
C SER A 7 9.32 17.69 -3.90
N PRO A 8 8.86 18.96 -3.94
CA PRO A 8 7.69 19.37 -3.18
C PRO A 8 6.48 18.53 -3.59
N MET A 9 5.90 17.80 -2.63
CA MET A 9 4.74 16.94 -2.85
C MET A 9 3.45 17.70 -2.52
N LEU A 10 2.42 17.40 -3.29
CA LEU A 10 1.05 17.86 -3.10
C LEU A 10 0.23 16.70 -2.54
N GLN A 11 -0.61 16.98 -1.55
CA GLN A 11 -1.47 15.98 -0.92
C GLN A 11 -2.94 16.42 -0.97
N LYS A 12 -3.81 15.45 -1.24
CA LYS A 12 -5.28 15.54 -1.21
C LYS A 12 -5.86 14.29 -0.55
N THR A 13 -7.11 14.35 -0.10
CA THR A 13 -7.87 13.12 0.14
C THR A 13 -8.18 12.41 -1.18
N ILE A 14 -8.53 11.13 -1.13
CA ILE A 14 -8.89 10.37 -2.33
C ILE A 14 -10.13 10.98 -3.02
N PHE A 15 -11.15 11.39 -2.25
CA PHE A 15 -12.32 12.08 -2.80
C PHE A 15 -11.97 13.38 -3.52
N GLU A 16 -11.13 14.23 -2.93
CA GLU A 16 -10.72 15.50 -3.55
C GLU A 16 -9.84 15.31 -4.80
N TYR A 17 -9.14 14.16 -4.89
CA TYR A 17 -8.29 13.86 -6.04
C TYR A 17 -9.09 13.29 -7.21
N PHE A 18 -10.03 12.40 -6.94
CA PHE A 18 -10.85 11.74 -7.98
C PHE A 18 -12.17 12.46 -8.30
N SER A 19 -12.55 13.48 -7.52
CA SER A 19 -13.68 14.34 -7.85
C SER A 19 -13.30 15.42 -8.85
N ASN A 20 -14.30 15.91 -9.61
CA ASN A 20 -14.16 17.07 -10.48
C ASN A 20 -14.13 18.41 -9.70
N ALA A 21 -14.16 18.37 -8.36
CA ALA A 21 -14.19 19.56 -7.53
C ALA A 21 -12.80 20.19 -7.44
N HIS A 22 -12.72 21.51 -7.65
CA HIS A 22 -11.45 22.23 -7.52
C HIS A 22 -11.12 22.50 -6.05
N VAL A 23 -10.52 21.51 -5.40
CA VAL A 23 -9.98 21.64 -4.04
C VAL A 23 -8.47 21.89 -4.12
N PRO A 24 -7.94 22.98 -3.52
CA PRO A 24 -6.51 23.26 -3.56
C PRO A 24 -5.73 22.20 -2.75
N PRO A 25 -4.64 21.63 -3.29
CA PRO A 25 -3.85 20.63 -2.58
C PRO A 25 -3.02 21.24 -1.45
N ILE A 26 -2.77 20.46 -0.41
CA ILE A 26 -1.90 20.85 0.70
C ILE A 26 -0.45 20.54 0.32
N LYS A 27 0.48 21.43 0.65
CA LYS A 27 1.92 21.16 0.50
C LYS A 27 2.36 20.15 1.57
N ALA A 28 2.68 18.94 1.15
CA ALA A 28 3.25 17.94 2.01
C ALA A 28 4.77 18.17 2.17
N LYS A 29 5.28 18.03 3.39
CA LYS A 29 6.72 17.97 3.65
C LYS A 29 7.17 16.54 3.33
N ASN A 30 7.84 16.36 2.18
CA ASN A 30 8.54 15.14 1.75
C ASN A 30 7.86 13.80 2.14
N GLY A 31 7.01 13.27 1.26
CA GLY A 31 6.23 12.04 1.52
C GLY A 31 4.80 12.34 1.97
N THR A 32 4.03 11.29 2.27
CA THR A 32 2.69 11.39 2.86
C THR A 32 2.80 12.01 4.24
N THR A 33 2.43 13.28 4.39
CA THR A 33 2.36 13.94 5.69
C THR A 33 1.10 13.51 6.44
N PHE A 34 1.07 12.28 6.94
CA PHE A 34 0.27 11.97 8.12
C PHE A 34 1.18 12.18 9.34
N ARG A 35 0.89 13.20 10.17
CA ARG A 35 1.58 13.43 11.44
C ARG A 35 1.13 12.40 12.47
N THR A 36 1.49 11.14 12.33
CA THR A 36 0.85 10.06 13.13
C THR A 36 1.73 8.84 13.37
N ILE A 37 3.05 8.93 13.14
CA ILE A 37 4.00 8.03 13.80
C ILE A 37 4.74 8.87 14.84
N CYS A 38 4.63 8.49 16.13
CA CYS A 38 5.47 9.13 17.14
C CYS A 38 6.94 8.86 16.82
N HIS A 39 7.84 9.77 17.24
CA HIS A 39 9.28 9.63 17.00
C HIS A 39 9.79 8.25 17.42
N ASP A 40 9.26 7.67 18.50
CA ASP A 40 9.67 6.38 19.04
C ASP A 40 9.19 5.20 18.19
N CYS A 41 7.96 5.21 17.69
CA CYS A 41 7.47 4.18 16.75
C CYS A 41 8.23 4.23 15.41
N ASN A 42 8.56 5.44 14.93
CA ASN A 42 9.29 5.64 13.68
C ASN A 42 10.76 5.22 13.79
N SER A 43 11.40 5.48 14.93
CA SER A 43 12.85 5.26 15.11
C SER A 43 13.19 3.90 15.72
N GLN A 44 12.42 3.41 16.71
CA GLN A 44 12.75 2.17 17.43
C GLN A 44 12.02 0.93 16.90
N LEU A 45 10.76 1.07 16.44
CA LEU A 45 9.94 -0.09 16.05
C LEU A 45 10.02 -0.42 14.56
N LEU A 46 10.04 0.60 13.70
CA LEU A 46 10.00 0.45 12.24
C LEU A 46 11.34 0.76 11.55
N GLY A 47 12.22 1.56 12.16
CA GLY A 47 13.43 2.06 11.50
C GLY A 47 14.39 1.00 10.93
N SER A 48 14.49 -0.18 11.58
CA SER A 48 15.30 -1.30 11.06
C SER A 48 14.57 -2.15 10.01
N MET A 49 13.24 -2.11 9.98
CA MET A 49 12.38 -2.87 9.06
C MET A 49 12.08 -2.08 7.78
N ASP A 50 12.00 -0.75 7.87
CA ASP A 50 11.85 0.16 6.72
C ASP A 50 13.04 0.04 5.76
N ALA A 51 14.22 -0.34 6.26
CA ALA A 51 15.38 -0.65 5.44
C ALA A 51 15.08 -1.75 4.41
N GLU A 52 14.23 -2.72 4.75
CA GLU A 52 13.84 -3.79 3.83
C GLU A 52 12.92 -3.29 2.71
N ILE A 53 11.97 -2.38 3.01
CA ILE A 53 11.17 -1.71 1.97
C ILE A 53 12.10 -0.95 1.01
N GLY A 54 13.06 -0.20 1.55
CA GLY A 54 14.03 0.55 0.75
C GLY A 54 14.89 -0.35 -0.14
N ARG A 55 15.37 -1.49 0.41
CA ARG A 55 16.14 -2.51 -0.33
C ARG A 55 15.32 -3.12 -1.46
N VAL A 56 14.13 -3.65 -1.15
CA VAL A 56 13.17 -4.24 -2.11
C VAL A 56 12.83 -3.26 -3.22
N THR A 57 12.50 -2.02 -2.87
CA THR A 57 12.13 -0.99 -3.85
C THR A 57 13.30 -0.64 -4.76
N SER A 58 14.51 -0.50 -4.22
CA SER A 58 15.72 -0.21 -5.00
C SER A 58 16.07 -1.35 -5.95
N GLU A 59 15.97 -2.59 -5.48
CA GLU A 59 16.20 -3.78 -6.28
C GLU A 59 15.17 -3.92 -7.40
N PHE A 60 13.89 -3.67 -7.09
CA PHE A 60 12.83 -3.67 -8.09
C PHE A 60 13.09 -2.59 -9.15
N ILE A 61 13.40 -1.35 -8.78
CA ILE A 61 13.71 -0.28 -9.74
C ILE A 61 14.89 -0.67 -10.64
N LYS A 62 15.94 -1.28 -10.09
CA LYS A 62 17.07 -1.76 -10.88
C LYS A 62 16.63 -2.81 -11.92
N LYS A 63 15.88 -3.83 -11.49
CA LYS A 63 15.36 -4.88 -12.39
C LYS A 63 14.34 -4.34 -13.40
N LEU A 64 13.58 -3.32 -13.01
CA LEU A 64 12.62 -2.65 -13.88
C LEU A 64 13.31 -1.86 -15.00
N ASN A 65 14.40 -1.16 -14.68
CA ASN A 65 15.23 -0.49 -15.69
C ASN A 65 15.86 -1.51 -16.65
N ASP A 66 16.34 -2.64 -16.12
CA ASP A 66 16.86 -3.75 -16.91
C ASP A 66 15.79 -4.33 -17.84
N TYR A 67 14.56 -4.51 -17.35
CA TYR A 67 13.41 -4.99 -18.11
C TYR A 67 13.07 -4.04 -19.26
N PHE A 68 12.95 -2.74 -18.98
CA PHE A 68 12.66 -1.73 -20.02
C PHE A 68 13.84 -1.49 -20.98
N ALA A 69 15.08 -1.79 -20.57
CA ALA A 69 16.23 -1.79 -21.45
C ALA A 69 16.28 -3.01 -22.40
N GLY A 70 15.30 -3.92 -22.33
CA GLY A 70 15.20 -5.09 -23.20
C GLY A 70 16.12 -6.24 -22.80
N LYS A 71 16.62 -6.27 -21.55
CA LYS A 71 17.32 -7.45 -21.04
C LYS A 71 16.35 -8.63 -20.95
N PHE A 72 16.88 -9.84 -21.00
CA PHE A 72 16.07 -11.04 -20.93
C PHE A 72 15.44 -11.23 -19.54
N PHE A 73 14.11 -11.42 -19.52
CA PHE A 73 13.34 -11.85 -18.36
C PHE A 73 12.41 -12.99 -18.76
N TYR A 74 12.23 -13.94 -17.85
CA TYR A 74 11.38 -15.10 -18.10
C TYR A 74 9.89 -14.72 -17.91
N HIS A 75 9.04 -15.08 -18.89
CA HIS A 75 7.56 -14.93 -18.84
C HIS A 75 7.01 -13.54 -18.47
N ASN A 76 7.73 -12.45 -18.75
CA ASN A 76 7.36 -11.09 -18.31
C ASN A 76 7.21 -10.95 -16.79
N TYR A 77 7.99 -11.69 -16.01
CA TYR A 77 8.05 -11.56 -14.56
C TYR A 77 9.35 -10.91 -14.10
N ILE A 78 9.24 -10.04 -13.10
CA ILE A 78 10.37 -9.59 -12.29
C ILE A 78 10.29 -10.31 -10.94
N SER A 79 11.40 -10.91 -10.52
CA SER A 79 11.48 -11.58 -9.22
C SER A 79 12.80 -11.36 -8.53
N PHE A 80 12.74 -11.31 -7.20
CA PHE A 80 13.88 -11.08 -6.32
C PHE A 80 13.56 -11.50 -4.88
N GLU A 81 14.61 -11.73 -4.10
CA GLU A 81 14.51 -12.20 -2.72
C GLU A 81 14.07 -11.08 -1.78
N PHE A 82 13.37 -11.45 -0.71
CA PHE A 82 12.99 -10.54 0.35
C PHE A 82 12.80 -11.24 1.69
N ASP A 83 12.91 -10.47 2.76
CA ASP A 83 12.54 -10.89 4.11
C ASP A 83 11.06 -10.57 4.33
N ALA A 84 10.19 -11.57 4.14
CA ALA A 84 8.74 -11.41 4.25
C ALA A 84 8.32 -10.83 5.61
N TYR A 85 8.94 -11.26 6.70
CA TYR A 85 8.62 -10.76 8.03
C TYR A 85 8.94 -9.27 8.17
N LYS A 86 10.15 -8.84 7.83
CA LYS A 86 10.54 -7.42 7.91
C LYS A 86 9.71 -6.56 6.96
N PHE A 87 9.52 -7.03 5.72
CA PHE A 87 8.79 -6.29 4.69
C PHE A 87 7.32 -6.10 5.08
N LEU A 88 6.61 -7.18 5.43
CA LEU A 88 5.21 -7.11 5.82
C LEU A 88 5.00 -6.25 7.06
N ARG A 89 5.87 -6.40 8.06
CA ARG A 89 5.76 -5.66 9.33
C ARG A 89 5.94 -4.15 9.11
N ALA A 90 6.89 -3.76 8.26
CA ALA A 90 7.09 -2.36 7.88
C ALA A 90 5.91 -1.82 7.04
N MET A 91 5.45 -2.56 6.02
CA MET A 91 4.35 -2.14 5.15
C MET A 91 3.03 -1.97 5.91
N ILE A 92 2.70 -2.93 6.78
CA ILE A 92 1.51 -2.84 7.66
C ILE A 92 1.69 -1.72 8.69
N GLY A 93 2.90 -1.51 9.21
CA GLY A 93 3.21 -0.39 10.09
C GLY A 93 2.88 0.97 9.46
N HIS A 94 3.37 1.21 8.23
CA HIS A 94 3.03 2.42 7.47
C HIS A 94 1.53 2.54 7.17
N LEU A 95 0.87 1.42 6.88
CA LEU A 95 -0.57 1.40 6.61
C LEU A 95 -1.40 1.80 7.84
N LEU A 96 -1.06 1.26 9.01
CA LEU A 96 -1.71 1.60 10.28
C LEU A 96 -1.40 3.02 10.74
N ALA A 97 -0.22 3.53 10.39
CA ALA A 97 0.17 4.91 10.68
C ALA A 97 -0.61 5.95 9.87
N ALA A 98 -1.18 5.58 8.73
CA ALA A 98 -1.88 6.50 7.82
C ALA A 98 -3.30 6.86 8.29
N THR A 99 -3.38 7.43 9.49
CA THR A 99 -4.62 7.89 10.11
C THR A 99 -4.61 9.41 10.28
N SER A 100 -5.78 10.01 10.52
CA SER A 100 -5.87 11.45 10.76
C SER A 100 -5.39 11.81 12.16
N VAL A 101 -4.88 13.03 12.35
CA VAL A 101 -4.50 13.53 13.69
C VAL A 101 -5.68 13.49 14.66
N LYS A 102 -6.91 13.71 14.17
CA LYS A 102 -8.13 13.66 15.00
C LYS A 102 -8.40 12.23 15.48
N ASP A 103 -8.28 11.25 14.60
CA ASP A 103 -8.51 9.84 14.93
C ASP A 103 -7.41 9.28 15.84
N CYS A 104 -6.17 9.78 15.71
CA CYS A 104 -5.07 9.46 16.61
C CYS A 104 -5.34 9.84 18.08
N MET A 105 -6.22 10.82 18.33
CA MET A 105 -6.59 11.25 19.68
C MET A 105 -7.74 10.42 20.27
N LEU A 106 -8.42 9.60 19.45
CA LEU A 106 -9.49 8.74 19.90
C LEU A 106 -8.91 7.47 20.53
N PRO A 107 -9.61 6.87 21.52
CA PRO A 107 -9.20 5.60 22.07
C PRO A 107 -9.18 4.54 20.97
N ILE A 108 -8.17 3.66 21.03
CA ILE A 108 -8.03 2.56 20.08
C ILE A 108 -9.23 1.63 20.26
N VAL A 109 -9.99 1.46 19.19
CA VAL A 109 -11.09 0.49 19.13
C VAL A 109 -10.55 -0.84 18.59
N ASP A 110 -10.90 -1.92 19.28
CA ASP A 110 -10.60 -3.27 18.81
C ASP A 110 -11.53 -3.66 17.66
N SER A 111 -10.94 -4.27 16.63
CA SER A 111 -11.70 -4.80 15.51
C SER A 111 -11.02 -6.04 14.94
N PRO A 112 -11.79 -6.96 14.33
CA PRO A 112 -11.25 -8.15 13.67
C PRO A 112 -10.21 -7.81 12.59
N PHE A 113 -10.31 -6.61 11.99
CA PHE A 113 -9.37 -6.13 10.98
C PHE A 113 -8.10 -5.54 11.61
N TYR A 114 -8.21 -4.54 12.49
CA TYR A 114 -7.04 -3.79 12.93
C TYR A 114 -6.30 -4.41 14.11
N THR A 115 -6.98 -5.13 15.01
CA THR A 115 -6.34 -5.71 16.20
C THR A 115 -5.28 -6.74 15.85
N PRO A 116 -5.50 -7.68 14.90
CA PRO A 116 -4.45 -8.60 14.47
C PRO A 116 -3.27 -7.90 13.79
N LEU A 117 -3.53 -6.90 12.93
CA LEU A 117 -2.49 -6.12 12.25
C LEU A 117 -1.59 -5.37 13.25
N ARG A 118 -2.19 -4.72 14.26
CA ARG A 118 -1.43 -4.07 15.35
C ARG A 118 -0.59 -5.08 16.12
N SER A 119 -1.17 -6.24 16.43
CA SER A 119 -0.46 -7.30 17.17
C SER A 119 0.73 -7.84 16.38
N PHE A 120 0.59 -7.99 15.06
CA PHE A 120 1.68 -8.37 14.16
C PHE A 120 2.79 -7.32 14.13
N VAL A 121 2.44 -6.03 13.99
CA VAL A 121 3.41 -4.92 14.00
C VAL A 121 4.14 -4.80 15.35
N LEU A 122 3.49 -5.15 16.46
CA LEU A 122 4.13 -5.17 17.78
C LEU A 122 4.91 -6.47 18.06
N GLY A 123 4.91 -7.44 17.15
CA GLY A 123 5.56 -8.74 17.34
C GLY A 123 4.86 -9.66 18.35
N LYS A 124 3.60 -9.37 18.69
CA LYS A 124 2.76 -10.17 19.61
C LYS A 124 2.03 -11.32 18.90
N ASN A 125 1.73 -11.15 17.61
CA ASN A 125 1.26 -12.22 16.73
C ASN A 125 2.32 -12.45 15.64
N LEU A 126 2.76 -13.69 15.47
CA LEU A 126 3.75 -14.04 14.44
C LEU A 126 3.12 -14.52 13.14
N ASP A 127 1.85 -14.94 13.16
CA ASP A 127 1.20 -15.53 11.99
C ASP A 127 0.02 -14.67 11.52
N ILE A 128 0.32 -13.71 10.64
CA ILE A 128 -0.69 -12.82 10.06
C ILE A 128 -1.58 -13.54 9.03
N ASP A 129 -1.09 -14.63 8.43
CA ASP A 129 -1.75 -15.35 7.33
C ASP A 129 -3.02 -16.09 7.78
N THR A 130 -3.17 -16.29 9.09
CA THR A 130 -4.38 -16.84 9.73
C THR A 130 -5.54 -15.85 9.78
N THR A 131 -5.27 -14.55 9.74
CA THR A 131 -6.29 -13.50 9.95
C THR A 131 -6.52 -12.64 8.73
N HIS A 132 -5.51 -12.49 7.88
CA HIS A 132 -5.55 -11.60 6.72
C HIS A 132 -5.04 -12.28 5.45
N ASN A 133 -5.47 -11.76 4.31
CA ASN A 133 -4.80 -11.99 3.04
C ASN A 133 -4.14 -10.71 2.56
N ILE A 134 -2.91 -10.87 2.05
CA ILE A 134 -2.05 -9.78 1.64
C ILE A 134 -1.77 -9.97 0.16
N TYR A 135 -1.97 -8.91 -0.61
CA TYR A 135 -1.83 -8.92 -2.06
C TYR A 135 -0.87 -7.83 -2.51
N TYR A 136 -0.14 -8.11 -3.58
CA TYR A 136 0.75 -7.14 -4.19
C TYR A 136 0.75 -7.27 -5.71
N TRP A 137 1.07 -6.17 -6.39
CA TRP A 137 1.23 -6.13 -7.84
C TRP A 137 2.08 -4.95 -8.28
N PHE A 138 2.44 -4.91 -9.56
CA PHE A 138 3.20 -3.81 -10.14
C PHE A 138 2.34 -2.55 -10.24
N TYR A 139 2.85 -1.45 -9.67
CA TYR A 139 2.20 -0.15 -9.67
C TYR A 139 3.03 0.87 -10.48
N PRO A 140 2.60 1.23 -11.70
CA PRO A 140 3.43 2.02 -12.62
C PRO A 140 3.37 3.54 -12.39
N PHE A 141 2.58 4.02 -11.42
CA PHE A 141 2.31 5.45 -11.28
C PHE A 141 3.20 6.09 -10.22
N LYS A 142 3.61 7.35 -10.46
CA LYS A 142 4.41 8.13 -9.49
C LYS A 142 3.61 8.62 -8.29
N ARG A 143 2.28 8.67 -8.39
CA ARG A 143 1.41 9.10 -7.30
C ARG A 143 1.36 8.03 -6.21
N GLN A 144 1.48 8.43 -4.96
CA GLN A 144 1.33 7.53 -3.82
C GLN A 144 -0.11 7.61 -3.33
N ILE A 145 -0.70 6.46 -3.03
CA ILE A 145 -2.05 6.36 -2.48
C ILE A 145 -1.95 5.56 -1.19
N THR A 146 -2.52 6.09 -0.12
CA THR A 146 -2.64 5.35 1.14
C THR A 146 -4.08 5.42 1.59
N ALA A 147 -4.64 4.26 1.91
CA ALA A 147 -6.00 4.13 2.38
C ALA A 147 -6.06 3.08 3.47
N GLN A 148 -6.33 3.52 4.70
CA GLN A 148 -6.42 2.63 5.83
C GLN A 148 -7.74 1.84 5.83
N SER A 149 -8.86 2.41 5.37
CA SER A 149 -10.15 1.71 5.35
C SER A 149 -10.91 1.99 4.06
N VAL A 150 -11.13 0.96 3.26
CA VAL A 150 -11.96 0.98 2.06
C VAL A 150 -12.94 -0.18 2.12
N GLY A 151 -14.24 0.12 2.03
CA GLY A 151 -15.26 -0.88 1.72
C GLY A 151 -15.47 -0.95 0.22
N PHE A 152 -15.32 -2.12 -0.39
CA PHE A 152 -15.55 -2.34 -1.81
C PHE A 152 -16.62 -3.42 -2.00
N PHE A 153 -17.71 -3.05 -2.64
CA PHE A 153 -18.78 -3.96 -3.02
C PHE A 153 -18.68 -4.30 -4.50
N ASN A 154 -18.73 -5.59 -4.84
CA ASN A 154 -18.70 -6.09 -6.20
C ASN A 154 -19.64 -7.29 -6.32
N ASP A 155 -20.72 -7.13 -7.09
CA ASP A 155 -21.65 -8.21 -7.46
C ASP A 155 -22.09 -9.10 -6.27
N GLY A 156 -22.50 -8.47 -5.16
CA GLY A 156 -22.99 -9.17 -3.96
C GLY A 156 -21.91 -9.46 -2.92
N HIS A 157 -20.63 -9.31 -3.25
CA HIS A 157 -19.52 -9.51 -2.32
C HIS A 157 -19.03 -8.18 -1.76
N PHE A 158 -18.95 -8.07 -0.43
CA PHE A 158 -18.40 -6.91 0.25
C PHE A 158 -17.03 -7.24 0.86
N CYS A 159 -16.02 -6.46 0.50
CA CYS A 159 -14.66 -6.56 0.99
C CYS A 159 -14.29 -5.30 1.78
N ILE A 160 -13.67 -5.47 2.93
CA ILE A 160 -12.95 -4.39 3.61
C ILE A 160 -11.46 -4.58 3.33
N CYS A 161 -10.81 -3.52 2.86
CA CYS A 161 -9.39 -3.55 2.56
C CYS A 161 -8.66 -2.27 2.96
N SER A 162 -7.37 -2.43 3.21
CA SER A 162 -6.41 -1.33 3.40
C SER A 162 -5.37 -1.40 2.30
N CYS A 163 -5.03 -0.26 1.70
CA CYS A 163 -4.16 -0.19 0.52
C CYS A 163 -3.02 0.80 0.72
N LEU A 164 -1.85 0.43 0.22
CA LEU A 164 -0.68 1.28 0.08
C LEU A 164 -0.11 1.10 -1.33
N HIS A 165 -0.23 2.12 -2.16
CA HIS A 165 0.29 2.14 -3.52
C HIS A 165 1.40 3.18 -3.64
N PHE A 166 2.59 2.79 -4.08
CA PHE A 166 3.68 3.68 -4.40
C PHE A 166 4.51 3.08 -5.52
N PHE A 167 5.21 3.88 -6.31
CA PHE A 167 6.03 3.30 -7.37
C PHE A 167 7.19 2.47 -6.77
N PRO A 168 7.43 1.20 -7.20
CA PRO A 168 6.71 0.41 -8.21
C PRO A 168 5.75 -0.66 -7.63
N ILE A 169 5.38 -0.61 -6.35
CA ILE A 169 4.64 -1.64 -5.63
C ILE A 169 3.24 -1.15 -5.22
N SER A 170 2.23 -1.93 -5.58
CA SER A 170 0.94 -1.89 -4.91
C SER A 170 0.88 -2.95 -3.82
N PHE A 171 0.30 -2.60 -2.68
CA PHE A 171 0.11 -3.46 -1.53
C PHE A 171 -1.31 -3.32 -1.00
N MET A 172 -1.96 -4.44 -0.73
CA MET A 172 -3.33 -4.47 -0.21
C MET A 172 -3.48 -5.55 0.85
N VAL A 173 -4.22 -5.23 1.91
CA VAL A 173 -4.54 -6.12 3.02
C VAL A 173 -6.05 -6.25 3.13
N THR A 174 -6.53 -7.48 3.34
CA THR A 174 -7.96 -7.82 3.47
C THR A 174 -8.14 -8.82 4.61
N LEU A 175 -9.36 -8.95 5.12
CA LEU A 175 -9.68 -10.09 6.00
C LEU A 175 -9.51 -11.40 5.24
N LYS A 176 -9.12 -12.44 5.99
CA LYS A 176 -8.97 -13.79 5.45
C LYS A 176 -10.21 -14.20 4.66
N GLU A 177 -9.98 -14.63 3.42
CA GLU A 177 -10.96 -15.17 2.48
C GLU A 177 -12.11 -14.21 2.12
N GLN A 178 -11.92 -12.91 2.36
CA GLN A 178 -12.93 -11.88 2.07
C GLN A 178 -12.46 -10.85 1.04
N GLY A 179 -11.25 -11.00 0.50
CA GLY A 179 -10.64 -10.05 -0.41
C GLY A 179 -11.27 -10.00 -1.81
N THR A 180 -11.59 -8.80 -2.28
CA THR A 180 -11.71 -8.49 -3.72
C THR A 180 -10.41 -7.87 -4.16
N TYR A 181 -9.73 -8.44 -5.17
CA TYR A 181 -8.43 -7.98 -5.67
C TYR A 181 -8.40 -8.07 -7.20
N PRO A 182 -7.53 -7.30 -7.87
CA PRO A 182 -7.42 -7.37 -9.32
C PRO A 182 -6.76 -8.69 -9.75
N VAL A 183 -7.12 -9.20 -10.93
CA VAL A 183 -6.67 -10.53 -11.44
C VAL A 183 -5.14 -10.69 -11.54
N HIS A 184 -4.41 -9.59 -11.61
CA HIS A 184 -2.95 -9.58 -11.72
C HIS A 184 -2.25 -9.44 -10.36
N ALA A 185 -3.01 -9.43 -9.25
CA ALA A 185 -2.46 -9.44 -7.91
C ALA A 185 -1.92 -10.83 -7.56
N THR A 186 -0.77 -10.84 -6.90
CA THR A 186 -0.19 -12.04 -6.30
C THR A 186 -0.47 -12.01 -4.80
N GLU A 187 -0.92 -13.12 -4.23
CA GLU A 187 -1.02 -13.26 -2.77
C GLU A 187 0.38 -13.45 -2.18
N MET A 188 0.68 -12.75 -1.08
CA MET A 188 1.91 -12.89 -0.31
C MET A 188 1.64 -13.71 0.95
N LYS A 189 2.54 -14.63 1.26
CA LYS A 189 2.59 -15.39 2.52
C LYS A 189 3.84 -15.04 3.31
N LEU A 190 3.78 -15.25 4.61
CA LEU A 190 4.94 -15.06 5.49
C LEU A 190 6.07 -16.06 5.20
N SER A 191 5.73 -17.22 4.61
CA SER A 191 6.71 -18.24 4.20
C SER A 191 7.39 -17.96 2.85
N ASP A 192 6.97 -16.91 2.13
CA ASP A 192 7.54 -16.58 0.83
C ASP A 192 8.96 -16.03 0.99
N ASN A 193 9.85 -16.42 0.07
CA ASN A 193 11.23 -15.91 0.03
C ASN A 193 11.48 -15.00 -1.18
N TYR A 194 10.53 -14.93 -2.11
CA TYR A 194 10.63 -14.16 -3.34
C TYR A 194 9.34 -13.36 -3.57
N LEU A 195 9.51 -12.15 -4.11
CA LEU A 195 8.41 -11.41 -4.71
C LEU A 195 8.36 -11.68 -6.22
N HIS A 196 7.16 -11.82 -6.75
CA HIS A 196 6.90 -12.10 -8.16
C HIS A 196 5.94 -11.07 -8.73
N PHE A 197 6.46 -10.18 -9.59
CA PHE A 197 5.69 -9.13 -10.25
C PHE A 197 5.44 -9.50 -11.71
N ASN A 198 4.17 -9.65 -12.06
CA ASN A 198 3.74 -9.74 -13.46
C ASN A 198 3.82 -8.35 -14.10
N MET A 199 4.63 -8.21 -15.16
CA MET A 199 4.88 -6.95 -15.85
C MET A 199 3.94 -6.71 -17.05
N THR A 200 2.95 -7.57 -17.25
CA THR A 200 1.97 -7.45 -18.34
C THR A 200 1.08 -6.23 -18.13
N THR A 201 0.87 -5.45 -19.19
CA THR A 201 0.07 -4.21 -19.15
C THR A 201 -1.44 -4.44 -19.32
N ALA A 202 -1.87 -5.68 -19.56
CA ALA A 202 -3.27 -6.04 -19.85
C ALA A 202 -4.27 -5.57 -18.78
N ASN A 203 -3.83 -5.44 -17.52
CA ASN A 203 -4.68 -5.04 -16.40
C ASN A 203 -4.26 -3.71 -15.76
N ILE A 204 -3.58 -2.83 -16.51
CA ILE A 204 -3.05 -1.57 -15.99
C ILE A 204 -4.13 -0.63 -15.46
N ASP A 205 -5.33 -0.69 -16.02
CA ASP A 205 -6.50 0.07 -15.54
C ASP A 205 -6.88 -0.29 -14.10
N TYR A 206 -6.53 -1.50 -13.67
CA TYR A 206 -6.75 -2.01 -12.32
C TYR A 206 -5.54 -1.82 -11.39
N ALA A 207 -4.44 -1.21 -11.86
CA ALA A 207 -3.24 -1.07 -11.05
C ALA A 207 -3.46 -0.18 -9.82
N SER A 208 -4.45 0.72 -9.82
CA SER A 208 -4.82 1.53 -8.64
C SER A 208 -6.02 0.98 -7.88
N PHE A 209 -6.44 -0.28 -8.09
CA PHE A 209 -7.55 -0.89 -7.36
C PHE A 209 -7.36 -0.74 -5.83
N PRO A 210 -8.40 -0.37 -5.06
CA PRO A 210 -9.82 -0.22 -5.43
C PRO A 210 -10.20 1.16 -5.99
N PHE A 211 -9.25 2.05 -6.24
CA PHE A 211 -9.46 3.41 -6.76
C PHE A 211 -9.53 3.42 -8.28
N VAL A 212 -10.44 2.61 -8.82
CA VAL A 212 -10.69 2.44 -10.25
C VAL A 212 -12.09 2.93 -10.61
N SER A 213 -12.34 3.14 -11.89
CA SER A 213 -13.70 3.45 -12.35
C SER A 213 -14.62 2.28 -12.04
N LEU A 214 -15.70 2.54 -11.29
CA LEU A 214 -16.70 1.55 -10.93
C LEU A 214 -17.51 1.14 -12.17
N LYS A 215 -17.81 -0.14 -12.31
CA LYS A 215 -18.61 -0.71 -13.41
C LYS A 215 -19.75 -1.57 -12.83
N GLY A 216 -20.89 -1.58 -13.50
CA GLY A 216 -22.03 -2.42 -13.10
C GLY A 216 -22.50 -2.09 -11.69
N ASN A 217 -22.60 -3.11 -10.83
CA ASN A 217 -23.07 -2.99 -9.44
C ASN A 217 -21.90 -2.81 -8.44
N GLN A 218 -20.84 -2.14 -8.85
CA GLN A 218 -19.70 -1.86 -7.97
C GLN A 218 -19.94 -0.59 -7.15
N MET A 219 -19.60 -0.64 -5.87
CA MET A 219 -19.64 0.51 -4.97
C MET A 219 -18.36 0.57 -4.13
N SER A 220 -17.92 1.79 -3.83
CA SER A 220 -16.78 2.03 -2.94
C SER A 220 -17.18 2.98 -1.83
N MET A 221 -16.83 2.63 -0.60
CA MET A 221 -17.03 3.42 0.60
C MET A 221 -15.67 3.74 1.21
N LEU A 222 -15.41 5.03 1.42
CA LEU A 222 -14.13 5.54 1.89
C LEU A 222 -14.39 6.51 3.04
N SER A 223 -13.52 6.48 4.06
CA SER A 223 -13.47 7.54 5.07
C SER A 223 -12.44 8.60 4.65
N SER A 224 -12.86 9.86 4.57
CA SER A 224 -11.99 10.97 4.14
C SER A 224 -10.80 11.20 5.08
N GLY A 225 -10.93 10.86 6.37
CA GLY A 225 -9.84 10.93 7.34
C GLY A 225 -8.78 9.83 7.20
N HIS A 226 -9.10 8.75 6.47
CA HIS A 226 -8.29 7.52 6.40
C HIS A 226 -7.69 7.29 5.03
N THR A 227 -7.77 8.29 4.14
CA THR A 227 -7.39 8.15 2.73
C THR A 227 -6.65 9.39 2.22
N CYS A 228 -5.53 9.20 1.53
CA CYS A 228 -4.85 10.29 0.84
C CYS A 228 -4.19 9.87 -0.47
N VAL A 229 -3.99 10.86 -1.33
CA VAL A 229 -3.15 10.79 -2.52
C VAL A 229 -2.06 11.85 -2.41
N SER A 230 -0.81 11.44 -2.57
CA SER A 230 0.36 12.32 -2.64
C SER A 230 0.98 12.25 -4.04
N TYR A 231 1.22 13.40 -4.66
CA TYR A 231 1.72 13.48 -6.04
C TYR A 231 2.67 14.67 -6.24
N THR A 232 3.56 14.56 -7.21
CA THR A 232 4.44 15.68 -7.60
C THR A 232 3.65 16.69 -8.43
N LYS A 233 4.07 17.96 -8.40
CA LYS A 233 3.61 18.97 -9.36
C LYS A 233 3.86 18.54 -10.81
#